data_AF-A0A9D3ZWI4-F1
#
_entry.id   AF-A0A9D3ZWI4-F1
#
_cell.length_a   1.000
_cell.length_b   1.000
_cell.length_c   1.000
_cell.angle_alpha   90.00
_cell.angle_beta   90.00
_cell.angle_gamma   90.00
#
_symmetry.space_group_name_H-M   'P 1'
#
loop_
_entity.id
_entity.type
_entity.pdbx_description
1 polymer ?
#
loop_
_entity_poly.entity_id
_entity_poly.type
_entity_poly.pdbx_seq_one_letter_code
_entity_poly.pdbx_strand_id
1 'polypeptide(L)'
;MDEIFMIEARAIVEGLKLAWLEGYKQVEINCDNGMLIDTICNGFAPISNIAEVRLIHEWYSKDWKVMFKHVGSGCNKVADCLAKSAVGRINQVVRFSDPP
;
A
#
# COMPACT_ATOMS: atom_id res chain seq x y z
N MET A 1 -10.58 -13.81 3.47
CA MET A 1 -9.81 -12.94 4.39
C MET A 1 -8.46 -12.62 3.76
N ASP A 2 -7.76 -13.64 3.25
CA ASP A 2 -6.45 -13.48 2.60
C ASP A 2 -6.47 -12.63 1.32
N GLU A 3 -7.52 -12.68 0.50
CA GLU A 3 -7.55 -11.96 -0.78
C GLU A 3 -7.56 -10.43 -0.63
N ILE A 4 -8.39 -9.89 0.27
CA ILE A 4 -8.44 -8.44 0.54
C ILE A 4 -7.08 -7.98 1.10
N PHE A 5 -6.53 -8.74 2.03
CA PHE A 5 -5.23 -8.44 2.63
C PHE A 5 -4.11 -8.43 1.57
N MET A 6 -4.10 -9.39 0.65
CA MET A 6 -3.15 -9.42 -0.49
C MET A 6 -3.35 -8.23 -1.43
N ILE A 7 -4.59 -7.86 -1.74
CA ILE A 7 -4.91 -6.70 -2.59
C ILE A 7 -4.40 -5.40 -1.97
N GLU A 8 -4.61 -5.20 -0.67
CA GLU A 8 -4.14 -4.02 0.04
C GLU A 8 -2.61 -3.97 0.15
N ALA A 9 -1.97 -5.11 0.43
CA ALA A 9 -0.52 -5.21 0.40
C ALA A 9 0.04 -4.88 -0.99
N ARG A 10 -0.60 -5.37 -2.06
CA ARG A 10 -0.25 -5.04 -3.44
C ARG A 10 -0.41 -3.55 -3.73
N ALA A 11 -1.49 -2.93 -3.26
CA ALA A 11 -1.71 -1.50 -3.43
C ALA A 11 -0.60 -0.67 -2.79
N ILE A 12 -0.14 -1.04 -1.58
CA ILE A 12 1.02 -0.41 -0.93
C ILE A 12 2.28 -0.59 -1.77
N VAL A 13 2.58 -1.79 -2.26
CA VAL A 13 3.77 -2.05 -3.10
C VAL A 13 3.78 -1.18 -4.36
N GLU A 14 2.65 -1.09 -5.08
CA GLU A 14 2.55 -0.26 -6.28
C GLU A 14 2.63 1.24 -5.95
N GLY A 15 2.07 1.68 -4.83
CA GLY A 15 2.22 3.04 -4.32
C GLY A 15 3.68 3.38 -4.00
N LEU A 16 4.42 2.47 -3.35
CA LEU A 16 5.84 2.65 -3.04
C LEU A 16 6.69 2.71 -4.32
N LYS A 17 6.46 1.81 -5.28
CA LYS A 17 7.13 1.84 -6.59
C LYS A 17 6.91 3.16 -7.32
N LEU A 18 5.66 3.63 -7.32
CA LEU A 18 5.31 4.90 -7.95
C LEU A 18 6.03 6.06 -7.27
N ALA A 19 5.96 6.16 -5.94
CA ALA A 19 6.58 7.25 -5.21
C ALA A 19 8.12 7.27 -5.40
N TRP A 20 8.74 6.10 -5.46
CA TRP A 20 10.16 5.99 -5.75
C TRP A 20 10.50 6.45 -7.18
N LEU A 21 9.70 6.06 -8.18
CA LEU A 21 9.88 6.47 -9.57
C LEU A 21 9.79 7.98 -9.75
N GLU A 22 8.87 8.63 -9.02
CA GLU A 22 8.70 10.08 -9.01
C GLU A 22 9.79 10.82 -8.21
N GLY A 23 10.71 10.09 -7.57
CA GLY A 23 11.86 10.65 -6.87
C GLY A 23 11.57 11.17 -5.45
N TYR A 24 10.42 10.81 -4.86
CA TYR A 24 10.12 11.21 -3.48
C TYR A 24 11.08 10.55 -2.49
N LYS A 25 11.58 11.34 -1.53
CA LYS A 25 12.52 10.88 -0.48
C LYS A 25 11.86 10.68 0.88
N GLN A 26 10.64 11.18 1.04
CA GLN A 26 9.84 11.03 2.26
C GLN A 26 8.42 10.68 1.86
N VAL A 27 7.89 9.57 2.36
CA VAL A 27 6.56 9.05 2.01
C VAL A 27 5.82 8.63 3.28
N GLU A 28 4.58 9.08 3.41
CA GLU A 28 3.63 8.57 4.40
C GLU A 28 2.61 7.69 3.68
N ILE A 29 2.48 6.44 4.11
CA ILE A 29 1.50 5.48 3.63
C ILE A 29 0.36 5.41 4.64
N ASN A 30 -0.81 5.87 4.21
CA ASN A 30 -2.06 5.77 4.97
C ASN A 30 -2.85 4.55 4.49
N CYS A 31 -3.15 3.62 5.40
CA CYS A 31 -3.89 2.40 5.10
C CYS A 31 -4.95 2.16 6.19
N ASP A 32 -6.14 1.70 5.81
CA ASP A 32 -7.24 1.39 6.71
C ASP A 32 -7.28 -0.07 7.19
N ASN A 33 -6.43 -0.94 6.64
CA ASN A 33 -6.19 -2.27 7.19
C ASN A 33 -5.18 -2.22 8.34
N GLY A 34 -5.72 -2.22 9.57
CA GLY A 34 -4.90 -2.23 10.80
C GLY A 34 -4.01 -3.45 10.93
N MET A 35 -4.49 -4.64 10.53
CA MET A 35 -3.70 -5.88 10.61
C MET A 35 -2.46 -5.83 9.70
N LEU A 36 -2.59 -5.24 8.51
CA LEU A 36 -1.46 -5.06 7.59
C LEU A 36 -0.44 -4.07 8.16
N ILE A 37 -0.89 -2.94 8.70
CA ILE A 37 -0.01 -1.96 9.35
C ILE A 37 0.68 -2.57 10.57
N ASP A 38 -0.04 -3.29 11.43
CA ASP A 38 0.54 -3.98 12.58
C ASP A 38 1.58 -5.03 12.17
N THR A 39 1.32 -5.77 11.08
CA THR A 39 2.29 -6.74 10.53
C THR A 39 3.60 -6.08 10.12
N ILE A 40 3.50 -4.90 9.47
CA ILE A 40 4.68 -4.15 9.01
C ILE A 40 5.41 -3.51 10.21
N CYS A 41 4.69 -2.76 11.04
CA CYS A 41 5.27 -1.97 12.12
C CYS A 41 5.87 -2.83 13.24
N ASN A 42 5.34 -4.03 13.49
CA ASN A 42 5.91 -4.97 14.46
C ASN A 42 7.06 -5.83 13.88
N GLY A 43 7.49 -5.56 12.65
CA GLY A 43 8.65 -6.23 12.05
C GLY A 43 8.39 -7.66 11.55
N PHE A 44 7.12 -8.05 11.36
CA PHE A 44 6.76 -9.38 10.85
C PHE A 44 6.77 -9.46 9.32
N ALA A 45 6.88 -8.33 8.63
CA ALA A 45 6.87 -8.29 7.17
C ALA A 45 7.92 -9.20 6.47
N PRO A 46 9.19 -9.30 6.93
CA PRO A 46 10.20 -10.13 6.28
C PRO A 46 9.89 -11.64 6.29
N ILE A 47 9.17 -12.11 7.32
CA ILE A 47 8.87 -13.53 7.53
C ILE A 47 7.44 -13.90 7.09
N SER A 48 6.69 -12.95 6.54
CA SER A 48 5.33 -13.20 6.06
C SER A 48 5.34 -14.25 4.95
N ASN A 49 4.33 -15.12 4.92
CA ASN A 49 4.09 -16.05 3.81
C ASN A 49 3.55 -15.32 2.56
N ILE A 50 3.03 -14.10 2.69
CA ILE A 50 2.51 -13.29 1.58
C ILE A 50 3.65 -12.53 0.91
N ALA A 51 3.78 -12.72 -0.41
CA ALA A 51 4.90 -12.15 -1.18
C ALA A 51 4.89 -10.62 -1.17
N GLU A 52 3.72 -10.01 -1.32
CA GLU A 52 3.53 -8.56 -1.32
C GLU A 52 3.99 -7.93 -0.01
N VAL A 53 3.72 -8.58 1.13
CA VAL A 53 4.16 -8.08 2.45
C VAL A 53 5.69 -8.08 2.55
N ARG A 54 6.35 -9.14 2.05
CA ARG A 54 7.82 -9.17 1.99
C ARG A 54 8.37 -8.08 1.08
N LEU A 55 7.73 -7.83 -0.06
CA LEU A 55 8.09 -6.74 -0.96
C LEU A 55 7.97 -5.37 -0.29
N ILE A 56 6.95 -5.13 0.54
CA ILE A 56 6.83 -3.87 1.31
C ILE A 56 8.09 -3.63 2.14
N HIS A 57 8.60 -4.67 2.82
CA HIS A 57 9.83 -4.55 3.60
C HIS A 57 11.06 -4.25 2.73
N GLU A 58 11.18 -4.90 1.56
CA GLU A 58 12.28 -4.63 0.61
C GLU A 58 12.27 -3.16 0.13
N TRP A 59 11.09 -2.62 -0.18
CA TRP A 59 10.94 -1.22 -0.59
C TRP A 59 11.19 -0.25 0.57
N TYR A 60 10.67 -0.57 1.76
CA TYR A 60 10.91 0.20 2.98
C TYR A 60 12.41 0.34 3.29
N SER A 61 13.20 -0.69 2.99
CA SER A 61 14.64 -0.75 3.28
C SER A 61 15.54 0.04 2.31
N LYS A 62 14.97 0.75 1.33
CA LYS A 62 15.72 1.61 0.41
C LYS A 62 16.17 2.92 1.07
N ASP A 63 16.99 3.69 0.37
CA ASP A 63 17.48 5.01 0.80
C ASP A 63 16.42 6.12 0.62
N TRP A 64 15.40 6.06 1.49
CA TRP A 64 14.32 7.03 1.66
C TRP A 64 13.62 6.83 3.01
N LYS A 65 12.84 7.82 3.45
CA LYS A 65 12.08 7.75 4.71
C LYS A 65 10.63 7.37 4.42
N VAL A 66 10.20 6.22 4.91
CA VAL A 66 8.81 5.76 4.77
C VAL A 66 8.17 5.64 6.15
N MET A 67 6.95 6.14 6.30
CA MET A 67 6.14 5.99 7.52
C MET A 67 4.84 5.29 7.16
N PHE A 68 4.46 4.27 7.94
CA PHE A 68 3.18 3.60 7.81
C PHE A 68 2.23 4.07 8.91
N LYS A 69 1.01 4.43 8.54
CA LYS A 69 0.00 4.93 9.46
C LYS A 69 -1.32 4.23 9.20
N HIS A 70 -1.90 3.67 10.27
CA HIS A 70 -3.28 3.22 10.24
C HIS A 70 -4.22 4.42 10.28
N VAL A 71 -5.18 4.46 9.37
CA VAL A 71 -6.25 5.47 9.34
C VAL A 71 -7.61 4.80 9.37
N GLY A 72 -8.61 5.43 9.97
CA GLY A 72 -9.98 4.94 9.85
C GLY A 72 -10.44 4.94 8.39
N SER A 73 -11.27 3.97 7.98
CA SER A 73 -11.79 3.87 6.61
C SER A 73 -12.53 5.14 6.13
N GLY A 74 -13.10 5.92 7.06
CA GLY A 74 -13.70 7.23 6.78
C GLY A 74 -12.70 8.32 6.34
N CYS A 75 -11.40 8.10 6.53
CA CYS A 75 -10.32 9.02 6.14
C CYS A 75 -9.62 8.58 4.84
N ASN A 76 -9.87 7.36 4.34
CA ASN A 76 -9.25 6.81 3.13
C ASN A 76 -10.20 6.81 1.91
N LYS A 77 -11.15 7.75 1.88
CA LYS A 77 -12.28 7.74 0.92
C LYS A 77 -11.85 7.79 -0.54
N VAL A 78 -10.78 8.53 -0.87
CA VAL A 78 -10.30 8.63 -2.26
C VAL A 78 -9.75 7.28 -2.74
N ALA A 79 -8.92 6.62 -1.93
CA ALA A 79 -8.39 5.31 -2.27
C ALA A 79 -9.51 4.25 -2.37
N ASP A 80 -10.47 4.29 -1.45
CA ASP A 80 -11.65 3.41 -1.49
C ASP A 80 -12.52 3.65 -2.75
N CYS A 81 -12.76 4.92 -3.12
CA CYS A 81 -13.45 5.27 -4.37
C CYS A 81 -12.70 4.76 -5.62
N LEU A 82 -11.37 4.91 -5.65
CA LEU A 82 -10.54 4.43 -6.76
C LEU A 82 -10.56 2.90 -6.86
N ALA A 83 -10.44 2.20 -5.73
CA ALA A 83 -10.53 0.74 -5.68
C ALA A 83 -11.89 0.24 -6.18
N LYS A 84 -12.99 0.88 -5.75
CA LYS A 84 -14.35 0.57 -6.24
C LYS A 84 -14.53 0.86 -7.73
N SER A 85 -13.90 1.92 -8.24
CA SER A 85 -13.95 2.28 -9.67
C SER A 85 -13.17 1.31 -10.56
N ALA A 86 -12.22 0.56 -9.99
CA ALA A 86 -11.44 -0.46 -10.69
C ALA A 86 -12.11 -1.84 -10.70
N VAL A 87 -13.28 -2.02 -10.05
CA VAL A 87 -14.02 -3.29 -10.03
C VAL A 87 -14.35 -3.73 -11.45
N GLY A 88 -13.88 -4.93 -11.84
CA GLY A 88 -14.01 -5.48 -13.19
C GLY A 88 -12.82 -5.22 -14.12
N ARG A 89 -11.82 -4.43 -13.69
CA ARG A 89 -10.55 -4.20 -14.41
C ARG A 89 -9.37 -4.83 -13.64
N ILE A 90 -9.41 -6.16 -13.51
CA ILE A 90 -8.35 -6.90 -12.80
C ILE A 90 -7.11 -6.95 -13.71
N ASN A 91 -5.93 -6.66 -13.15
CA ASN A 91 -4.58 -6.70 -13.78
C ASN A 91 -4.05 -5.44 -14.51
N GLN A 92 -4.66 -4.26 -14.35
CA GLN A 92 -4.04 -3.01 -14.80
C GLN A 92 -3.86 -2.02 -13.65
N VAL A 93 -2.65 -1.48 -13.54
CA VAL A 93 -2.37 -0.32 -12.68
C VAL A 93 -2.79 0.93 -13.45
N VAL A 94 -3.78 1.65 -12.95
CA VAL A 94 -4.24 2.92 -13.52
C VAL A 94 -3.72 4.05 -12.66
N ARG A 95 -3.06 5.03 -13.28
CA ARG A 95 -2.59 6.25 -12.62
C ARG A 95 -3.60 7.35 -12.86
N PHE A 96 -3.99 8.04 -11.79
CA PHE A 96 -4.84 9.20 -11.84
C PHE A 96 -4.01 10.42 -11.45
N SER A 97 -3.94 11.41 -12.35
CA SER A 97 -3.23 12.67 -12.10
C SER A 97 -4.05 13.64 -11.26
N ASP A 98 -5.37 13.48 -11.28
CA ASP A 98 -6.34 14.28 -10.54
C ASP A 98 -7.24 13.37 -9.69
N PRO A 99 -7.69 13.81 -8.50
CA PRO A 99 -8.63 13.05 -7.69
C PRO A 99 -9.97 12.88 -8.43
N PRO A 100 -10.62 11.71 -8.31
CA PRO A 100 -11.96 11.48 -8.84
C PRO A 100 -13.04 12.30 -8.11
#